data_AF-A0A2V9YEU4-F1
#
_entry.id   AF-A0A2V9YEU4-F1
#
_cell.length_a   1.000
_cell.length_b   1.000
_cell.length_c   1.000
_cell.angle_alpha   90.00
_cell.angle_beta   90.00
_cell.angle_gamma   90.00
#
_symmetry.space_group_name_H-M   'P 1'
#
loop_
_entity.id
_entity.type
_entity.pdbx_description
1 polymer ?
#
loop_
_entity_poly.entity_id
_entity_poly.type
_entity_poly.pdbx_seq_one_letter_code
_entity_poly.pdbx_strand_id
1 'polypeptide(L)' 'MPERMLCAIPARGGSKRLARKNLLPLAGKPMLVYSIEAARDSGL' A
#
# COMPACT_ATOMS: atom_id res chain seq x y z
N MET A 1 10.96 -12.49 23.32
CA MET A 1 9.92 -12.01 22.38
C MET A 1 10.59 -11.92 21.03
N PRO A 2 10.10 -12.58 19.96
CA PRO A 2 10.68 -12.38 18.63
C PRO A 2 10.63 -10.89 18.30
N GLU A 3 11.67 -10.37 17.62
CA GLU A 3 11.68 -8.98 17.14
C GLU A 3 10.47 -8.79 16.23
N ARG A 4 9.58 -7.87 16.60
CA ARG A 4 8.42 -7.51 15.78
C ARG A 4 8.81 -6.35 14.88
N MET A 5 8.91 -6.64 13.59
CA MET A 5 9.17 -5.63 12.58
C MET A 5 7.86 -4.96 12.16
N LEU A 6 7.83 -3.62 12.14
CA LEU A 6 6.65 -2.83 11.80
C LEU A 6 6.84 -2.20 10.42
N CYS A 7 5.95 -2.54 9.49
CA CYS A 7 5.84 -1.89 8.19
C CYS A 7 4.64 -0.93 8.17
N ALA A 8 4.83 0.29 7.63
CA ALA A 8 3.78 1.28 7.50
C ALA A 8 3.63 1.75 6.04
N ILE A 9 2.42 1.67 5.49
CA ILE A 9 2.08 2.12 4.12
C ILE A 9 1.14 3.32 4.23
N PRO A 10 1.63 4.56 4.13
CA PRO A 10 0.79 5.75 4.30
C PRO A 10 -0.14 5.97 3.10
N ALA A 11 -1.45 5.77 3.29
CA ALA A 11 -2.46 5.82 2.24
C ALA A 11 -3.43 7.03 2.35
N ARG A 12 -2.90 8.26 2.51
CA ARG A 12 -3.72 9.47 2.71
C ARG A 12 -4.75 9.69 1.59
N GLY A 13 -5.97 10.09 1.95
CA GLY A 13 -7.06 10.37 1.00
C GLY A 13 -6.87 11.62 0.13
N GLY A 14 -6.24 12.68 0.67
CA GLY A 14 -6.02 13.96 -0.01
C GLY A 14 -4.89 13.92 -1.04
N SER A 15 -5.17 13.32 -2.20
CA SER A 15 -4.24 13.25 -3.32
C SER A 15 -4.38 14.48 -4.22
N LYS A 16 -3.26 15.19 -4.49
CA LYS A 16 -3.27 16.48 -5.23
C LYS A 16 -3.59 16.34 -6.72
N ARG A 17 -3.03 15.34 -7.39
CA ARG A 17 -3.18 15.15 -8.85
C ARG A 17 -4.32 14.19 -9.20
N LEU A 18 -4.38 13.06 -8.51
CA LEU A 18 -5.36 12.01 -8.75
C LEU A 18 -6.09 11.70 -7.46
N ALA A 19 -7.30 12.24 -7.29
CA ALA A 19 -8.08 12.08 -6.07
C ALA A 19 -8.23 10.61 -5.69
N ARG A 20 -8.02 10.28 -4.41
CA ARG A 20 -8.18 8.90 -3.88
C ARG A 20 -7.37 7.84 -4.63
N LYS A 21 -6.20 8.19 -5.19
CA LYS A 21 -5.37 7.30 -6.04
C LYS A 21 -5.20 5.88 -5.49
N ASN A 22 -5.08 5.71 -4.17
CA ASN A 22 -4.86 4.41 -3.54
C ASN A 22 -6.03 3.42 -3.74
N LEU A 23 -7.25 3.91 -4.01
CA LEU A 23 -8.43 3.10 -4.30
C LEU A 23 -8.65 2.87 -5.81
N LEU A 24 -8.02 3.68 -6.66
CA LEU A 24 -8.24 3.58 -8.10
C LEU A 24 -7.56 2.32 -8.66
N PRO A 25 -8.18 1.68 -9.66
CA PRO A 25 -7.61 0.49 -10.28
C PRO A 25 -6.37 0.87 -11.10
N LEU A 26 -5.32 0.06 -10.94
CA LEU A 26 -4.15 -0.02 -11.80
C LEU A 26 -4.07 -1.49 -12.24
N ALA A 27 -4.12 -1.75 -13.55
CA ALA A 27 -4.12 -3.10 -14.11
C ALA A 27 -5.13 -4.08 -13.43
N GLY A 28 -6.33 -3.60 -13.13
CA GLY A 28 -7.41 -4.41 -12.56
C GLY A 28 -7.39 -4.57 -11.04
N LYS A 29 -6.38 -4.05 -10.33
CA LYS A 29 -6.31 -4.05 -8.85
C LYS A 29 -6.20 -2.62 -8.30
N PRO A 30 -6.77 -2.30 -7.11
CA PRO A 30 -6.52 -1.01 -6.49
C PRO A 30 -5.03 -0.75 -6.26
N MET A 31 -4.54 0.46 -6.53
CA MET A 31 -3.11 0.80 -6.40
C MET A 31 -2.49 0.39 -5.06
N LEU A 32 -3.24 0.52 -3.95
CA LEU A 32 -2.74 0.18 -2.62
C LEU A 32 -2.40 -1.32 -2.46
N VAL A 33 -3.12 -2.19 -3.18
CA VAL A 33 -2.95 -3.65 -3.09
C VAL A 33 -1.53 -4.06 -3.47
N TYR A 34 -0.94 -3.42 -4.49
CA TYR A 34 0.43 -3.71 -4.91
C TYR A 34 1.45 -3.48 -3.80
N SER A 35 1.32 -2.38 -3.04
CA SER A 35 2.23 -2.10 -1.91
C SER A 35 2.04 -3.08 -0.77
N ILE A 36 0.81 -3.54 -0.52
CA ILE A 36 0.51 -4.55 0.50
C ILE A 36 1.09 -5.91 0.10
N GLU A 37 0.86 -6.34 -1.14
CA GLU A 37 1.39 -7.60 -1.69
C GLU A 37 2.93 -7.60 -1.62
N ALA A 38 3.58 -6.52 -2.08
CA ALA A 38 5.03 -6.38 -2.01
C ALA A 38 5.57 -6.43 -0.56
N ALA A 39 4.89 -5.77 0.39
CA ALA A 39 5.30 -5.82 1.80
C ALA A 39 5.17 -7.25 2.37
N ARG A 40 4.07 -7.94 2.09
CA ARG A 40 3.84 -9.32 2.53
C ARG A 40 4.86 -10.30 1.96
N ASP A 41 5.25 -10.11 0.70
CA ASP A 41 6.12 -11.04 -0.02
C ASP A 41 7.62 -10.72 0.19
N SER A 42 7.95 -9.61 0.85
CA SER A 42 9.32 -9.14 1.06
C SER A 42 10.12 -9.88 2.16
N GLY A 43 9.44 -10.62 3.03
CA GLY A 43 10.08 -11.29 4.18
C GLY A 43 10.50 -10.33 5.32
N LEU A 44 10.03 -9.08 5.28
CA LEU A 44 10.12 -8.09 6.37
C LEU A 44 9.17 -8.41 7.52
#